data_AF-A0A9D2VXQ6-F1
#
_entry.id   AF-A0A9D2VXQ6-F1
#
_cell.length_a   1.000
_cell.length_b   1.000
_cell.length_c   1.000
_cell.angle_alpha   90.00
_cell.angle_beta   90.00
_cell.angle_gamma   90.00
#
_symmetry.space_group_name_H-M   'P 1'
#
loop_
_entity.id
_entity.type
_entity.pdbx_description
1 polymer ?
#
loop_
_entity_poly.entity_id
_entity_poly.type
_entity_poly.pdbx_seq_one_letter_code
_entity_poly.pdbx_strand_id
1 'polypeptide(L)'
;MEEKLKKKECFSKEMILEVQAIIKKGASKEKMELRDPMPPGVLFAVYDSETGAPEYIDIPELLDELVEYVNTTDDHPLIIAAVVHYQLVTIHPFEDGNGRTVRLM
;
A
#
# COMPACT_ATOMS: atom_id res chain seq x y z
N MET A 1 4.70 -3.94 16.82
CA MET A 1 5.63 -3.47 15.76
C MET A 1 7.09 -3.51 16.23
N GLU A 2 7.45 -2.85 17.33
CA GLU A 2 8.84 -2.88 17.82
C GLU A 2 9.36 -4.28 18.15
N GLU A 3 8.51 -5.17 18.68
CA GLU A 3 8.89 -6.57 18.90
C GLU A 3 9.10 -7.37 17.61
N LYS A 4 8.38 -7.03 16.53
CA LYS A 4 8.53 -7.66 15.20
C LYS A 4 9.84 -7.20 14.54
N LEU A 5 10.19 -5.93 14.70
CA LEU A 5 11.50 -5.38 14.31
C LEU A 5 12.65 -6.09 15.02
N LYS A 6 12.50 -6.39 16.32
CA LYS A 6 13.50 -7.17 17.08
C LYS A 6 13.63 -8.61 16.58
N LYS A 7 12.58 -9.18 15.99
CA LYS A 7 12.56 -10.54 15.42
C LYS A 7 13.03 -10.60 13.96
N LYS A 8 13.32 -9.46 13.32
CA LYS A 8 13.61 -9.36 11.87
C LYS A 8 12.55 -10.06 11.01
N GLU A 9 11.28 -9.85 11.32
CA GLU A 9 10.20 -10.32 10.43
C GLU A 9 10.33 -9.66 9.05
N CYS A 10 10.10 -10.45 7.99
CA CYS A 10 10.07 -9.97 6.61
C CYS A 10 8.90 -9.00 6.38
N PHE A 11 9.08 -8.05 5.46
CA PHE A 11 8.04 -7.12 5.07
C PHE A 11 6.80 -7.86 4.55
N SER A 12 5.58 -7.42 4.88
CA SER A 12 4.36 -8.15 4.53
C SER A 12 3.13 -7.24 4.40
N LYS A 13 2.10 -7.72 3.70
CA LYS A 13 0.82 -7.01 3.57
C LYS A 13 0.14 -6.80 4.92
N GLU A 14 0.27 -7.77 5.82
CA GLU A 14 -0.29 -7.69 7.17
C GLU A 14 0.33 -6.55 7.96
N MET A 15 1.62 -6.26 7.79
CA MET A 15 2.24 -5.08 8.41
C MET A 15 1.64 -3.78 7.90
N ILE A 16 1.36 -3.68 6.59
CA ILE A 16 0.70 -2.50 6.01
C ILE A 16 -0.71 -2.32 6.61
N LEU A 17 -1.48 -3.40 6.73
CA LEU A 17 -2.81 -3.40 7.36
C LEU A 17 -2.75 -3.07 8.86
N GLU A 18 -1.76 -3.58 9.59
CA GLU A 18 -1.55 -3.27 11.01
C GLU A 18 -1.26 -1.79 11.23
N VAL A 19 -0.39 -1.18 10.41
CA VAL A 19 -0.10 0.25 10.50
C VAL A 19 -1.35 1.07 10.20
N GLN A 20 -2.11 0.71 9.16
CA GLN A 20 -3.38 1.36 8.85
C GLN A 20 -4.37 1.24 10.03
N ALA A 21 -4.50 0.07 10.64
CA ALA A 21 -5.38 -0.16 11.78
C ALA A 21 -4.98 0.71 13.00
N ILE A 22 -3.68 0.94 13.20
CA ILE A 22 -3.17 1.87 14.22
C ILE A 22 -3.56 3.31 13.87
N ILE A 23 -3.32 3.76 12.63
CA ILE A 23 -3.65 5.11 12.15
C ILE A 23 -5.16 5.39 12.25
N LYS A 24 -5.99 4.38 12.01
CA LYS A 24 -7.44 4.47 11.96
C LYS A 24 -8.14 3.94 13.21
N LYS A 25 -7.44 3.74 14.31
CA LYS A 25 -8.02 3.19 15.54
C LYS A 25 -9.28 3.97 15.95
N GLY A 26 -10.41 3.26 16.07
CA GLY A 26 -11.72 3.84 16.40
C GLY A 26 -12.57 4.27 15.20
N ALA A 27 -12.06 4.14 13.96
CA ALA A 27 -12.86 4.27 12.74
C ALA A 27 -13.69 2.99 12.46
N SER A 28 -14.54 3.04 11.42
CA SER A 28 -15.23 1.85 10.90
C SER A 28 -14.24 0.84 10.31
N LYS A 29 -14.62 -0.44 10.33
CA LYS A 29 -13.80 -1.56 9.83
C LYS A 29 -13.40 -1.38 8.36
N GLU A 30 -14.33 -0.92 7.53
CA GLU A 30 -14.10 -0.60 6.10
C GLU A 30 -12.95 0.39 5.89
N LYS A 31 -12.71 1.31 6.84
CA LYS A 31 -11.61 2.28 6.73
C LYS A 31 -10.25 1.69 7.11
N MET A 32 -10.20 0.47 7.62
CA MET A 32 -8.98 -0.25 8.02
C MET A 32 -8.62 -1.35 7.01
N GLU A 33 -9.56 -1.74 6.15
CA GLU A 33 -9.38 -2.76 5.12
C GLU A 33 -9.01 -2.11 3.77
N LEU A 34 -8.52 -2.92 2.83
CA LEU A 34 -8.28 -2.47 1.46
C LEU A 34 -9.59 -1.96 0.85
N ARG A 35 -9.52 -0.85 0.12
CA ARG A 35 -10.68 -0.30 -0.57
C ARG A 35 -11.07 -1.16 -1.77
N ASP A 36 -12.33 -1.02 -2.18
CA ASP A 36 -12.77 -1.57 -3.45
C ASP A 36 -12.12 -0.83 -4.64
N PRO A 37 -12.08 -1.47 -5.83
CA PRO A 37 -11.60 -0.82 -7.05
C PRO A 37 -12.37 0.45 -7.35
N MET A 38 -11.65 1.42 -7.88
CA MET A 38 -12.20 2.75 -8.07
C MET A 38 -13.08 2.81 -9.32
N PRO A 39 -14.29 3.41 -9.29
CA PRO A 39 -15.06 3.60 -10.50
C PRO A 39 -14.31 4.56 -11.46
N PRO A 40 -14.55 4.44 -12.78
CA PRO A 40 -14.01 5.37 -13.76
C PRO A 40 -14.42 6.81 -13.44
N GLY A 41 -13.50 7.76 -13.60
CA GLY A 41 -13.76 9.20 -13.50
C GLY A 41 -13.44 9.86 -12.15
N VAL A 42 -12.83 9.14 -11.20
CA VAL A 42 -12.48 9.70 -9.88
C VAL A 42 -10.97 9.70 -9.64
N LEU A 43 -10.53 10.39 -8.58
CA LEU A 43 -9.11 10.51 -8.22
C LEU A 43 -8.49 9.12 -7.99
N PHE A 44 -7.28 8.90 -8.52
CA PHE A 44 -6.55 7.61 -8.50
C PHE A 44 -7.16 6.48 -9.37
N ALA A 45 -8.12 6.77 -10.25
CA ALA A 45 -8.46 5.85 -11.33
C ALA A 45 -7.27 5.75 -12.31
N VAL A 46 -6.83 4.53 -12.60
CA VAL A 46 -5.83 4.25 -13.64
C VAL A 46 -6.56 4.02 -14.95
N TYR A 47 -5.98 4.51 -16.03
CA TYR A 47 -6.50 4.35 -17.38
C TYR A 47 -5.41 3.76 -18.25
N ASP A 48 -5.81 2.82 -19.09
CA ASP A 48 -4.93 2.28 -20.12
C ASP A 48 -4.49 3.42 -21.04
N SER A 49 -3.18 3.55 -21.23
CA SER A 49 -2.59 4.71 -21.92
C SER A 49 -2.86 4.73 -23.43
N GLU A 50 -3.20 3.59 -24.03
CA GLU A 50 -3.46 3.47 -25.47
C GLU A 50 -4.94 3.67 -25.79
N THR A 51 -5.82 3.07 -24.99
CA THR A 51 -7.27 3.00 -25.22
C THR A 51 -8.05 4.03 -24.41
N GLY A 52 -7.47 4.56 -23.33
CA GLY A 52 -8.16 5.46 -22.39
C GLY A 52 -9.27 4.78 -21.58
N ALA A 53 -9.37 3.45 -21.65
CA ALA A 53 -10.33 2.68 -20.88
C ALA A 53 -9.93 2.66 -19.40
N PRO A 54 -10.89 2.66 -18.46
CA PRO A 54 -10.59 2.49 -17.05
C PRO A 54 -9.96 1.12 -16.81
N GLU A 55 -8.80 1.12 -16.19
CA GLU A 55 -8.11 -0.08 -15.77
C GLU A 55 -8.44 -0.35 -14.30
N TYR A 56 -8.96 -1.55 -14.03
CA TYR A 56 -9.22 -1.97 -12.66
C TYR A 56 -7.91 -2.40 -12.03
N ILE A 57 -7.46 -1.65 -11.03
CA ILE A 57 -6.29 -1.99 -10.25
C ILE A 57 -6.64 -3.12 -9.28
N ASP A 58 -5.93 -4.24 -9.38
CA ASP A 58 -5.95 -5.28 -8.35
C ASP A 58 -5.00 -4.88 -7.20
N ILE A 59 -5.57 -4.20 -6.20
CA ILE A 59 -4.81 -3.70 -5.04
C ILE A 59 -4.07 -4.84 -4.32
N PRO A 60 -4.71 -5.97 -3.97
CA PRO A 60 -4.02 -7.13 -3.40
C PRO A 60 -2.79 -7.58 -4.18
N GLU A 61 -2.89 -7.68 -5.52
CA GLU A 61 -1.80 -8.15 -6.38
C GLU A 61 -0.64 -7.15 -6.40
N LEU A 62 -0.90 -5.86 -6.57
CA LEU A 62 0.15 -4.83 -6.54
C LEU A 62 0.86 -4.74 -5.18
N LEU A 63 0.14 -4.99 -4.09
CA LEU A 63 0.76 -5.07 -2.76
C LEU A 63 1.63 -6.32 -2.62
N ASP A 64 1.27 -7.45 -3.24
CA ASP A 64 2.13 -8.64 -3.28
C ASP A 64 3.41 -8.38 -4.06
N GLU A 65 3.33 -7.73 -5.22
CA GLU A 65 4.50 -7.34 -6.00
C GLU A 65 5.43 -6.41 -5.21
N LEU A 66 4.86 -5.41 -4.51
CA LEU A 66 5.65 -4.53 -3.66
C LEU A 66 6.33 -5.29 -2.51
N VAL A 67 5.61 -6.22 -1.88
CA VAL A 67 6.15 -7.06 -0.81
C VAL A 67 7.29 -7.93 -1.31
N GLU A 68 7.14 -8.54 -2.48
CA GLU A 68 8.18 -9.35 -3.11
C GLU A 68 9.42 -8.51 -3.42
N TYR A 69 9.24 -7.32 -4.02
CA TYR A 69 10.33 -6.39 -4.29
C TYR A 69 11.11 -6.05 -3.00
N VAL A 70 10.43 -5.65 -1.93
CA VAL A 70 11.09 -5.26 -0.67
C VAL A 70 11.88 -6.41 -0.05
N ASN A 71 11.39 -7.64 -0.17
CA ASN A 71 12.01 -8.80 0.46
C ASN A 71 13.13 -9.43 -0.38
N THR A 72 13.22 -9.14 -1.68
CA THR A 72 14.16 -9.80 -2.59
C THR A 72 15.18 -8.88 -3.24
N THR A 73 14.93 -7.57 -3.28
CA THR A 73 15.87 -6.61 -3.86
C THR A 73 17.17 -6.50 -3.05
N ASP A 74 18.28 -6.24 -3.73
CA ASP A 74 19.57 -5.86 -3.17
C ASP A 74 19.79 -4.33 -3.15
N ASP A 75 18.74 -3.56 -3.46
CA ASP A 75 18.77 -2.10 -3.45
C ASP A 75 19.14 -1.53 -2.08
N HIS A 76 19.73 -0.33 -2.10
CA HIS A 76 20.05 0.39 -0.87
C HIS A 76 18.77 0.68 -0.06
N PRO A 77 18.77 0.56 1.29
CA PRO A 77 17.57 0.76 2.10
C PRO A 77 16.82 2.09 1.89
N LEU A 78 17.54 3.16 1.54
CA LEU A 78 16.93 4.45 1.19
C LEU A 78 16.16 4.41 -0.13
N ILE A 79 16.61 3.61 -1.10
CA ILE A 79 15.90 3.39 -2.36
C ILE A 79 14.64 2.56 -2.08
N ILE A 80 14.77 1.48 -1.30
CA ILE A 80 13.62 0.67 -0.87
C ILE A 80 12.57 1.55 -0.19
N ALA A 81 12.96 2.40 0.76
CA ALA A 81 12.05 3.32 1.44
C ALA A 81 11.36 4.30 0.47
N ALA A 82 12.11 4.84 -0.51
CA ALA A 82 11.54 5.73 -1.53
C ALA A 82 10.54 5.00 -2.44
N VAL A 83 10.84 3.76 -2.83
CA VAL A 83 9.95 2.94 -3.66
C VAL A 83 8.70 2.55 -2.89
N VAL A 84 8.81 2.07 -1.65
CA VAL A 84 7.66 1.77 -0.78
C VAL A 84 6.78 3.00 -0.61
N HIS A 85 7.39 4.16 -0.38
CA HIS A 85 6.65 5.40 -0.25
C HIS A 85 5.87 5.76 -1.50
N TYR A 86 6.54 5.75 -2.65
CA TYR A 86 5.94 6.11 -3.93
C TYR A 86 4.85 5.13 -4.34
N GLN A 87 5.12 3.83 -4.25
CA GLN A 87 4.20 2.77 -4.66
C GLN A 87 2.94 2.75 -3.80
N LEU A 88 3.04 2.81 -2.48
CA LEU A 88 1.83 2.80 -1.64
C LEU A 88 0.94 4.03 -1.81
N VAL A 89 1.51 5.21 -2.08
CA VAL A 89 0.70 6.41 -2.40
C VAL A 89 0.01 6.26 -3.74
N THR A 90 0.66 5.61 -4.70
CA THR A 90 0.16 5.40 -6.07
C THR A 90 -0.92 4.32 -6.11
N ILE A 91 -0.69 3.17 -5.50
CA ILE A 91 -1.67 2.08 -5.34
C ILE A 91 -2.89 2.58 -4.56
N HIS A 92 -2.66 3.44 -3.56
CA HIS A 92 -3.69 4.08 -2.74
C HIS A 92 -4.66 3.05 -2.12
N PRO A 93 -4.16 2.08 -1.33
CA PRO A 93 -4.91 0.88 -0.95
C PRO A 93 -6.09 1.11 -0.01
N PHE A 94 -6.24 2.29 0.60
CA PHE A 94 -7.28 2.57 1.60
C PHE A 94 -8.20 3.72 1.18
N GLU A 95 -9.42 3.76 1.72
CA GLU A 95 -10.38 4.87 1.53
C GLU A 95 -9.88 6.22 2.13
N ASP A 96 -9.15 6.16 3.24
CA ASP A 96 -8.47 7.31 3.86
C ASP A 96 -7.31 6.79 4.71
N GLY A 97 -6.31 7.63 4.96
CA GLY A 97 -5.16 7.30 5.79
C GLY A 97 -3.89 6.98 5.02
N ASN A 98 -3.95 6.82 3.69
CA ASN A 98 -2.81 6.43 2.84
C ASN A 98 -1.55 7.25 3.15
N GLY A 99 -1.63 8.58 3.09
CA GLY A 99 -0.45 9.43 3.35
C GLY A 99 0.12 9.30 4.77
N ARG A 100 -0.70 8.98 5.78
CA ARG A 100 -0.22 8.76 7.16
C ARG A 100 0.43 7.38 7.31
N THR A 101 -0.20 6.36 6.75
CA THR A 101 0.31 4.98 6.74
C THR A 101 1.64 4.92 6.02
N VAL A 102 1.74 5.51 4.84
CA VAL A 102 2.97 5.54 4.05
C VAL A 102 4.14 6.22 4.75
N ARG A 103 3.90 7.28 5.53
CA ARG A 103 4.99 7.95 6.27
C ARG A 103 5.51 7.14 7.46
N LEU A 104 4.77 6.13 7.91
CA LEU A 104 5.16 5.26 9.02
C LEU A 104 5.81 3.94 8.58
N MET A 105 5.66 3.57 7.30
CA MET A 105 6.34 2.43 6.69
C MET A 105 7.79 2.81 6.38
#